data_AF-A0A2K2VH35-F1
#
_entry.id   AF-A0A2K2VH35-F1
#
_cell.length_a   1.000
_cell.length_b   1.000
_cell.length_c   1.000
_cell.angle_alpha   90.00
_cell.angle_beta   90.00
_cell.angle_gamma   90.00
#
_symmetry.space_group_name_H-M   'P 1'
#
loop_
_entity.id
_entity.type
_entity.pdbx_description
1 polymer ?
#
loop_
_entity_poly.entity_id
_entity_poly.type
_entity_poly.pdbx_seq_one_letter_code
_entity_poly.pdbx_strand_id
1 'polypeptide(L)' 'CVLSYHSLEDRVVKQIFKEKKEELEILTPKPLHPSREEIIINPSARSAKLRAAERRERK' A
#
# COMPACT_ATOMS: atom_id res chain seq x y z
N CYS A 1 -1.54 3.95 -6.54
CA CYS A 1 -0.72 2.90 -5.89
C CYS A 1 0.45 3.56 -5.17
N VAL A 2 0.82 3.10 -3.98
CA VAL A 2 1.93 3.65 -3.17
C VAL A 2 2.75 2.50 -2.58
N LEU A 3 4.08 2.65 -2.61
CA LEU A 3 5.02 1.77 -1.92
C LEU A 3 5.64 2.52 -0.75
N SER A 4 5.71 1.90 0.43
CA SER A 4 6.34 2.45 1.62
C SER A 4 7.33 1.46 2.21
N TYR A 5 8.38 1.93 2.86
CA TYR A 5 9.37 1.07 3.51
C TYR A 5 9.31 1.19 5.02
N HIS A 6 8.91 2.36 5.53
CA HIS A 6 8.88 2.66 6.96
C HIS A 6 7.45 2.66 7.50
N SER A 7 7.31 2.32 8.78
CA SER A 7 5.99 2.23 9.43
C SER A 7 5.26 3.57 9.53
N LEU A 8 5.99 4.68 9.60
CA LEU A 8 5.41 6.03 9.62
C LEU A 8 4.81 6.39 8.25
N GLU A 9 5.51 6.07 7.16
CA GLU A 9 5.02 6.24 5.80
C GLU A 9 3.75 5.41 5.56
N ASP A 10 3.76 4.11 5.91
CA ASP A 10 2.59 3.23 5.76
C ASP A 10 1.38 3.79 6.54
N ARG A 11 1.62 4.32 7.74
CA ARG A 11 0.57 4.92 8.58
C ARG A 11 -0.05 6.14 7.91
N VAL A 12 0.76 7.04 7.35
CA VAL A 12 0.28 8.22 6.62
C VAL A 12 -0.56 7.79 5.41
N VAL A 13 -0.06 6.84 4.62
CA VAL A 13 -0.80 6.33 3.44
C VAL A 13 -2.12 5.69 3.84
N LYS A 14 -2.11 4.85 4.88
CA LYS A 14 -3.33 4.21 5.41
C LYS A 14 -4.36 5.26 5.85
N GLN A 15 -3.91 6.31 6.53
CA GLN A 15 -4.79 7.37 7.03
C GLN A 15 -5.42 8.15 5.87
N ILE A 16 -4.62 8.57 4.88
CA ILE A 16 -5.12 9.27 3.68
C ILE A 16 -6.12 8.41 2.91
N PHE A 17 -5.85 7.11 2.73
CA PHE A 17 -6.77 6.21 2.04
C PHE A 17 -8.09 6.05 2.79
N LYS A 18 -8.04 6.06 4.12
CA LYS A 18 -9.24 5.98 4.97
C LYS A 18 -10.04 7.29 4.93
N GLU A 19 -9.38 8.43 4.95
CA GLU A 19 -10.01 9.75 4.85
C GLU A 19 -10.70 9.94 3.51
N LYS A 20 -10.09 9.46 2.42
CA LYS A 20 -10.64 9.55 1.06
C LYS A 20 -11.48 8.34 0.64
N LYS A 21 -11.98 7.54 1.58
CA LYS A 21 -12.74 6.30 1.30
C LYS A 21 -14.01 6.53 0.47
N GLU A 22 -14.57 7.74 0.47
CA GLU A 22 -15.74 8.06 -0.35
C GLU A 22 -15.39 8.22 -1.84
N GLU A 23 -14.18 8.69 -2.13
CA GLU A 23 -13.66 8.93 -3.48
C GLU A 23 -12.77 7.78 -3.99
N LEU A 24 -12.28 6.94 -3.09
CA LEU A 24 -11.34 5.86 -3.38
C LEU A 24 -11.89 4.51 -2.95
N GLU A 25 -11.82 3.54 -3.84
CA GLU A 25 -12.02 2.12 -3.53
C GLU A 25 -10.69 1.48 -3.10
N ILE A 26 -10.63 1.00 -1.86
CA ILE A 26 -9.42 0.39 -1.31
C ILE A 26 -9.31 -1.05 -1.84
N LEU A 27 -8.38 -1.27 -2.76
CA LEU A 27 -8.10 -2.60 -3.34
C LEU A 27 -7.35 -3.50 -2.34
N THR A 28 -6.43 -2.91 -1.56
CA THR A 28 -5.59 -3.65 -0.60
C THR A 28 -5.86 -3.20 0.85
N PRO A 29 -6.78 -3.85 1.58
CA PRO A 29 -7.08 -3.48 2.96
C PRO A 29 -5.89 -3.72 3.91
N LYS A 30 -5.12 -4.79 3.67
CA LYS A 30 -3.81 -5.03 4.27
C LYS A 30 -2.71 -4.69 3.26
N PRO A 31 -1.58 -4.12 3.68
CA PRO A 31 -0.47 -3.87 2.77
C PRO A 31 0.07 -5.20 2.23
N LEU A 32 0.36 -5.24 0.93
CA LEU A 32 1.04 -6.38 0.32
C LEU A 32 2.53 -6.29 0.66
N HIS A 33 3.09 -7.42 1.07
CA HIS A 33 4.50 -7.56 1.41
C HIS A 33 5.20 -8.32 0.27
N PRO A 34 6.50 -8.11 0.06
CA PRO A 34 7.27 -8.88 -0.90
C PRO A 34 7.24 -10.37 -0.55
N SER A 35 7.37 -11.22 -1.58
CA SER A 35 7.53 -12.66 -1.39
C SER A 35 8.92 -12.99 -0.83
N ARG A 36 9.09 -14.21 -0.29
CA ARG A 36 10.40 -14.66 0.19
C ARG A 36 11.44 -14.72 -0.93
N GLU A 37 11.04 -15.16 -2.11
CA GLU A 37 11.90 -15.22 -3.30
C GLU A 37 12.37 -13.83 -3.71
N GLU A 38 11.47 -12.85 -3.69
CA GLU A 38 11.77 -11.46 -4.00
C GLU A 38 12.74 -10.83 -2.98
N ILE A 39 12.63 -11.19 -1.70
CA ILE A 39 13.58 -10.76 -0.66
C ILE A 39 14.97 -11.37 -0.87
N ILE A 40 15.05 -12.62 -1.34
CA ILE A 40 16.34 -13.28 -1.61
C ILE A 40 17.05 -12.60 -2.78
N ILE A 41 16.32 -12.32 -3.86
CA ILE A 41 16.85 -11.66 -5.07
C ILE A 41 17.10 -10.16 -4.80
N ASN A 42 16.26 -9.52 -3.99
CA ASN A 42 16.36 -8.12 -3.63
C ASN A 42 16.16 -7.91 -2.10
N PRO A 43 17.24 -8.00 -1.30
CA PRO A 43 17.17 -7.84 0.16
C PRO A 43 16.65 -6.47 0.62
N SER A 44 16.76 -5.43 -0.21
CA SER A 44 16.24 -4.09 0.10
C SER A 44 14.70 -4.05 0.11
N ALA A 45 14.05 -4.96 -0.61
CA ALA A 45 12.59 -5.05 -0.66
C ALA A 45 11.97 -5.54 0.65
N ARG A 46 12.73 -6.15 1.58
CA ARG A 46 12.22 -6.80 2.81
C ARG A 46 11.19 -6.00 3.61
N SER A 47 11.31 -4.67 3.61
CA SER A 47 10.45 -3.77 4.39
C SER A 47 9.34 -3.12 3.56
N ALA A 48 9.31 -3.38 2.25
CA ALA A 48 8.35 -2.81 1.32
C ALA A 48 6.92 -3.22 1.68
N LYS A 49 6.03 -2.24 1.65
CA LYS A 49 4.60 -2.36 1.92
C LYS A 49 3.87 -1.65 0.80
N LEU A 50 3.15 -2.39 -0.02
CA LEU A 50 2.38 -1.87 -1.12
C LEU A 50 0.92 -1.66 -0.71
N ARG A 51 0.40 -0.46 -0.98
CA ARG A 51 -1.02 -0.14 -0.85
C ARG A 51 -1.57 0.42 -2.16
N ALA A 52 -2.68 -0.13 -2.61
CA ALA A 52 -3.40 0.32 -3.79
C ALA A 52 -4.84 0.71 -3.41
N ALA A 53 -5.28 1.79 -4.03
CA ALA A 53 -6.66 2.22 -4.07
C ALA A 53 -6.92 2.76 -5.47
N GLU A 54 -8.14 2.56 -5.95
CA GLU A 54 -8.63 3.03 -7.24
C GLU A 54 -9.57 4.20 -7.02
N ARG A 55 -9.63 5.13 -7.97
CA ARG A 55 -10.59 6.22 -7.90
C ARG A 55 -11.97 5.66 -8.22
N ARG A 56 -12.93 5.90 -7.33
CA ARG A 56 -14.31 5.49 -7.54
C ARG A 56 -14.91 6.34 -8.65
N GLU A 57 -15.20 5.74 -9.80
CA GLU A 57 -15.99 6.42 -10.83
C GLU A 57 -17.43 6.55 -10.33
N ARG A 58 -17.90 7.79 -10.18
CA ARG A 58 -19.34 8.04 -10.09
C ARG A 58 -19.91 7.79 -11.47
N LYS A 59 -20.63 6.68 -11.64
CA LYS A 59 -21.64 6.57 -12.70
C LYS A 59 -22.79 7.52 -12.41
#